data_AF-A0A074JBF8-F1
#
_entry.id   AF-A0A074JBF8-F1
#
_cell.length_a   1.000
_cell.length_b   1.000
_cell.length_c   1.000
_cell.angle_alpha   90.00
_cell.angle_beta   90.00
_cell.angle_gamma   90.00
#
_symmetry.space_group_name_H-M   'P 1'
#
loop_
_entity.id
_entity.type
_entity.pdbx_description
1 polymer ?
#
loop_
_entity_poly.entity_id
_entity_poly.type
_entity_poly.pdbx_seq_one_letter_code
_entity_poly.pdbx_strand_id
1 'polypeptide(L)'
;MLSRTAENLFWIARYMERAETMARLLEVGARIALTPSAGHGYRSEWESLLQASGTAEGFAEKYGDPVQRNIESYLFFDRDNPSSVISCIERARENARIVRTAITGQVWDTLNTAFQEIRQIERQPRSEWETTELCEWVARQSAMMRGAMDATMLRNDGFFFMNLGYALERADNTARLIDVKYFVLLPSVEMVGTGFDNYQWQVLLRALQSYRAFHWAYGGDITASKIVDFLILNPASPRSLMSAMRKALHHLENIARFYGDEGATGPVQLRARGLVRELDQTQVTEIFDEGLHEFLTRFIGDIGDLAGMVQRNYLSGDAR
;
A
#
# COMPACT_ATOMS: atom_id res chain seq x y z
N MET A 1 26.37 10.83 2.87
CA MET A 1 25.60 11.17 4.09
C MET A 1 24.42 11.99 3.65
N LEU A 2 23.21 11.47 3.79
CA LEU A 2 22.08 11.97 3.04
C LEU A 2 20.99 12.58 3.92
N SER A 3 20.40 13.62 3.35
CA SER A 3 19.81 14.76 4.03
C SER A 3 18.43 14.45 4.60
N ARG A 4 18.05 15.16 5.67
CA ARG A 4 16.67 15.30 6.15
C ARG A 4 15.69 15.60 5.01
N THR A 5 16.13 16.23 3.93
CA THR A 5 15.33 16.42 2.72
C THR A 5 14.89 15.10 2.07
N ALA A 6 15.82 14.15 1.89
CA ALA A 6 15.54 12.85 1.29
C ALA A 6 14.55 12.05 2.15
N GLU A 7 14.70 12.11 3.48
CA GLU A 7 13.79 11.48 4.43
C GLU A 7 12.36 12.01 4.27
N ASN A 8 12.20 13.33 4.24
CA ASN A 8 10.89 13.95 4.05
C ASN A 8 10.27 13.54 2.70
N LEU A 9 11.03 13.60 1.61
CA LEU A 9 10.56 13.20 0.27
C LEU A 9 10.12 11.73 0.23
N PHE A 10 10.94 10.83 0.78
CA PHE A 10 10.64 9.42 0.90
C PHE A 10 9.32 9.19 1.66
N TRP A 11 9.15 9.84 2.82
CA TRP A 11 7.97 9.67 3.64
C TRP A 11 6.70 10.32 3.08
N ILE A 12 6.79 11.44 2.32
CA ILE A 12 5.62 12.02 1.61
C ILE A 12 4.94 10.94 0.76
N ALA A 13 5.73 10.24 -0.05
CA ALA A 13 5.24 9.21 -0.95
C ALA A 13 4.66 8.00 -0.20
N ARG A 14 5.33 7.55 0.87
CA ARG A 14 4.83 6.46 1.71
C ARG A 14 3.49 6.80 2.35
N TYR A 15 3.34 8.00 2.91
CA TYR A 15 2.07 8.41 3.50
C TYR A 15 0.94 8.46 2.47
N MET A 16 1.19 8.97 1.26
CA MET A 16 0.17 9.00 0.21
C MET A 16 -0.24 7.59 -0.27
N GLU A 17 0.71 6.66 -0.41
CA GLU A 17 0.39 5.26 -0.75
C GLU A 17 -0.35 4.56 0.41
N ARG A 18 0.00 4.84 1.67
CA ARG A 18 -0.69 4.31 2.84
C ARG A 18 -2.13 4.80 2.96
N ALA A 19 -2.36 6.09 2.73
CA ALA A 19 -3.71 6.65 2.70
C ALA A 19 -4.57 5.94 1.64
N GLU A 20 -4.01 5.71 0.44
CA GLU A 20 -4.69 4.96 -0.61
C GLU A 20 -5.02 3.52 -0.17
N THR A 21 -4.09 2.84 0.50
CA THR A 21 -4.32 1.48 1.02
C THR A 21 -5.44 1.44 2.06
N MET A 22 -5.48 2.36 3.02
CA MET A 22 -6.56 2.41 4.02
C MET A 22 -7.93 2.64 3.38
N ALA A 23 -8.01 3.53 2.39
CA ALA A 23 -9.22 3.70 1.60
C ALA A 23 -9.63 2.41 0.87
N ARG A 24 -8.68 1.68 0.29
CA ARG A 24 -8.97 0.40 -0.37
C ARG A 24 -9.47 -0.66 0.61
N LEU A 25 -8.89 -0.74 1.81
CA LEU A 25 -9.37 -1.64 2.88
C LEU A 25 -10.80 -1.31 3.29
N LEU A 26 -11.13 -0.02 3.43
CA LEU A 26 -12.50 0.42 3.69
C LEU A 26 -13.46 0.02 2.56
N GLU A 27 -13.03 0.14 1.30
CA GLU A 27 -13.84 -0.29 0.15
C GLU A 27 -14.06 -1.81 0.15
N VAL A 28 -13.05 -2.62 0.51
CA VAL A 28 -13.21 -4.07 0.70
C VAL A 28 -14.27 -4.34 1.76
N GLY A 29 -14.14 -3.71 2.94
CA GLY A 29 -15.09 -3.90 4.05
C GLY A 29 -16.52 -3.53 3.67
N ALA A 30 -16.70 -2.37 3.02
CA ALA A 30 -18.01 -1.92 2.55
C ALA A 30 -18.63 -2.90 1.53
N ARG A 31 -17.84 -3.46 0.61
CA ARG A 31 -18.33 -4.45 -0.36
C ARG A 31 -18.67 -5.79 0.29
N ILE A 32 -17.85 -6.26 1.23
CA ILE A 32 -18.10 -7.51 1.94
C ILE A 32 -19.36 -7.40 2.81
N ALA A 33 -19.57 -6.27 3.49
CA ALA A 33 -20.76 -6.01 4.29
C ALA A 33 -22.08 -6.06 3.48
N LEU A 34 -22.02 -5.82 2.16
CA LEU A 34 -23.18 -5.92 1.27
C LEU A 34 -23.42 -7.36 0.75
N THR A 35 -22.55 -8.30 1.07
CA THR A 35 -22.67 -9.70 0.65
C THR A 35 -23.48 -10.49 1.68
N PRO A 36 -24.43 -11.36 1.28
CA PRO A 36 -25.12 -12.24 2.21
C PRO A 36 -24.12 -13.25 2.82
N SER A 37 -23.74 -13.08 4.08
CA SER A 37 -22.86 -14.04 4.76
C SER A 37 -23.61 -15.35 5.00
N ALA A 38 -23.06 -16.46 4.52
CA ALA A 38 -23.51 -17.79 4.89
C ALA A 38 -23.07 -18.09 6.34
N GLY A 39 -23.86 -17.64 7.32
CA GLY A 39 -23.87 -18.20 8.67
C GLY A 39 -22.90 -17.62 9.72
N HIS A 40 -21.88 -16.84 9.35
CA HIS A 40 -21.03 -16.11 10.31
C HIS A 40 -21.21 -14.60 10.13
N GLY A 41 -21.62 -13.91 11.17
CA GLY A 41 -22.03 -12.49 11.09
C GLY A 41 -20.87 -11.54 10.77
N TYR A 42 -21.25 -10.35 10.26
CA TYR A 42 -20.40 -9.23 9.80
C TYR A 42 -19.24 -8.77 10.72
N ARG A 43 -19.16 -9.27 11.97
CA ARG A 43 -18.10 -8.90 12.91
C ARG A 43 -16.74 -9.47 12.50
N SER A 44 -16.71 -10.66 11.92
CA SER A 44 -15.46 -11.34 11.55
C SER A 44 -14.71 -10.62 10.42
N GLU A 45 -15.43 -9.99 9.49
CA GLU A 45 -14.83 -9.46 8.28
C GLU A 45 -14.14 -8.11 8.51
N TRP A 46 -14.72 -7.26 9.35
CA TRP A 46 -14.11 -5.97 9.69
C TRP A 46 -12.93 -6.09 10.65
N GLU A 47 -12.98 -7.04 11.59
CA GLU A 47 -11.85 -7.35 12.47
C GLU A 47 -10.63 -7.79 11.65
N SER A 48 -10.84 -8.64 10.67
CA SER A 48 -9.79 -9.15 9.81
C SER A 48 -9.18 -8.09 8.87
N LEU A 49 -9.93 -7.03 8.51
CA LEU A 49 -9.35 -5.85 7.86
C LEU A 49 -8.42 -5.06 8.79
N LEU A 50 -8.79 -4.93 10.06
CA LEU A 50 -7.93 -4.31 11.06
C LEU A 50 -6.64 -5.12 11.27
N GLN A 51 -6.73 -6.45 11.31
CA GLN A 51 -5.57 -7.35 11.41
C GLN A 51 -4.65 -7.18 10.20
N ALA A 52 -5.18 -7.28 8.98
CA ALA A 52 -4.39 -7.12 7.76
C ALA A 52 -3.73 -5.73 7.65
N SER A 53 -4.42 -4.68 8.11
CA SER A 53 -3.85 -3.32 8.16
C SER A 53 -2.75 -3.12 9.21
N GLY A 54 -2.61 -4.06 10.15
CA GLY A 54 -1.72 -3.94 11.31
C GLY A 54 -2.19 -2.92 12.34
N THR A 55 -3.48 -2.56 12.36
CA THR A 55 -4.03 -1.52 13.25
C THR A 55 -5.02 -2.03 14.30
N ALA A 56 -5.23 -3.35 14.38
CA ALA A 56 -6.20 -3.99 15.26
C ALA A 56 -5.98 -3.69 16.76
N GLU A 57 -4.73 -3.73 17.22
CA GLU A 57 -4.42 -3.48 18.65
C GLU A 57 -4.82 -2.06 19.07
N GLY A 58 -4.38 -1.04 18.32
CA GLY A 58 -4.73 0.36 18.59
C GLY A 58 -6.24 0.65 18.42
N PHE A 59 -6.91 -0.08 17.52
CA PHE A 59 -8.37 0.01 17.41
C PHE A 59 -9.05 -0.52 18.67
N ALA A 60 -8.68 -1.74 19.10
CA ALA A 60 -9.27 -2.41 20.25
C ALA A 60 -9.07 -1.60 21.54
N GLU A 61 -7.89 -1.00 21.73
CA GLU A 61 -7.60 -0.13 22.87
C GLU A 61 -8.54 1.07 22.95
N LYS A 62 -8.86 1.69 21.80
CA LYS A 62 -9.64 2.94 21.75
C LYS A 62 -11.15 2.72 21.61
N TYR A 63 -11.57 1.77 20.79
CA TYR A 63 -12.98 1.59 20.38
C TYR A 63 -13.61 0.30 20.94
N GLY A 64 -12.82 -0.65 21.45
CA GLY A 64 -13.32 -1.94 21.90
C GLY A 64 -13.80 -2.81 20.74
N ASP A 65 -15.07 -3.19 20.77
CA ASP A 65 -15.65 -4.11 19.79
C ASP A 65 -15.62 -3.56 18.34
N PRO A 66 -15.35 -4.41 17.32
CA PRO A 66 -15.30 -4.02 15.92
C PRO A 66 -16.71 -3.72 15.39
N VAL A 67 -17.12 -2.46 15.52
CA VAL A 67 -18.32 -1.90 14.91
C VAL A 67 -17.94 -1.15 13.64
N GLN A 68 -18.61 -1.43 12.52
CA GLN A 68 -18.31 -0.83 11.21
C GLN A 68 -18.07 0.69 11.26
N ARG A 69 -18.99 1.46 11.85
CA ARG A 69 -18.88 2.92 11.96
C ARG A 69 -17.62 3.38 12.72
N ASN A 70 -17.19 2.61 13.74
CA ASN A 70 -15.98 2.90 14.49
C ASN A 70 -14.74 2.60 13.65
N ILE A 71 -14.77 1.54 12.84
CA ILE A 71 -13.66 1.15 11.96
C ILE A 71 -13.49 2.15 10.81
N GLU A 72 -14.59 2.57 10.19
CA GLU A 72 -14.61 3.68 9.22
C GLU A 72 -14.03 4.95 9.83
N SER A 73 -14.46 5.28 11.04
CA SER A 73 -13.91 6.42 11.81
C SER A 73 -12.42 6.28 12.07
N TYR A 74 -11.97 5.10 12.48
CA TYR A 74 -10.58 4.82 12.87
C TYR A 74 -9.61 4.81 11.68
N LEU A 75 -10.02 4.20 10.55
CA LEU A 75 -9.17 4.09 9.37
C LEU A 75 -9.16 5.37 8.53
N PHE A 76 -10.24 6.17 8.56
CA PHE A 76 -10.29 7.40 7.77
C PHE A 76 -9.94 8.64 8.60
N PHE A 77 -10.63 8.86 9.71
CA PHE A 77 -10.68 10.17 10.39
C PHE A 77 -9.79 10.30 11.62
N ASP A 78 -9.41 9.18 12.23
CA ASP A 78 -8.83 9.18 13.56
C ASP A 78 -7.34 9.54 13.56
N ARG A 79 -6.99 10.64 14.22
CA ARG A 79 -5.61 11.12 14.31
C ARG A 79 -4.76 10.32 15.29
N ASP A 80 -5.36 9.56 16.19
CA ASP A 80 -4.63 8.65 17.08
C ASP A 80 -4.16 7.40 16.33
N ASN A 81 -4.79 7.08 15.19
CA ASN A 81 -4.27 6.13 14.23
C ASN A 81 -3.26 6.82 13.30
N PRO A 82 -1.95 6.57 13.42
CA PRO A 82 -0.94 7.17 12.54
C PRO A 82 -1.06 6.72 11.08
N SER A 83 -1.77 5.63 10.84
CA SER A 83 -2.02 5.08 9.50
C SER A 83 -3.33 5.56 8.90
N SER A 84 -4.19 6.30 9.62
CA SER A 84 -5.44 6.78 9.05
C SER A 84 -5.21 7.69 7.84
N VAL A 85 -6.22 7.77 6.97
CA VAL A 85 -6.18 8.62 5.77
C VAL A 85 -5.83 10.07 6.13
N ILE A 86 -6.52 10.64 7.13
CA ILE A 86 -6.26 12.02 7.59
C ILE A 86 -4.82 12.15 8.12
N SER A 87 -4.39 11.29 9.04
CA SER A 87 -3.03 11.33 9.61
C SER A 87 -1.96 11.28 8.51
N CYS A 88 -2.14 10.41 7.52
CA CYS A 88 -1.20 10.27 6.42
C CYS A 88 -1.14 11.52 5.55
N ILE A 89 -2.28 12.08 5.14
CA ILE A 89 -2.31 13.27 4.29
C ILE A 89 -1.77 14.50 5.02
N GLU A 90 -2.08 14.66 6.32
CA GLU A 90 -1.53 15.72 7.16
C GLU A 90 0.00 15.63 7.25
N ARG A 91 0.54 14.44 7.52
CA ARG A 91 1.99 14.19 7.59
C ARG A 91 2.67 14.38 6.24
N ALA A 92 2.06 13.92 5.14
CA ALA A 92 2.58 14.14 3.79
C ALA A 92 2.67 15.64 3.48
N ARG A 93 1.62 16.41 3.78
CA ARG A 93 1.60 17.85 3.57
C ARG A 93 2.63 18.57 4.45
N GLU A 94 2.81 18.14 5.69
CA GLU A 94 3.79 18.76 6.60
C GLU A 94 5.23 18.49 6.16
N ASN A 95 5.55 17.25 5.78
CA ASN A 95 6.85 16.94 5.17
C ASN A 95 7.09 17.79 3.92
N ALA A 96 6.09 17.92 3.05
CA ALA A 96 6.18 18.75 1.84
C ALA A 96 6.40 20.24 2.17
N ARG A 97 5.89 20.73 3.30
CA ARG A 97 6.12 22.10 3.77
C ARG A 97 7.58 22.30 4.18
N ILE A 98 8.17 21.31 4.86
CA ILE A 98 9.57 21.31 5.29
C ILE A 98 10.50 21.33 4.07
N VAL A 99 10.19 20.55 3.03
CA VAL A 99 11.01 20.43 1.82
C VAL A 99 10.43 21.16 0.60
N ARG A 100 9.78 22.31 0.83
CA ARG A 100 9.04 23.05 -0.22
C ARG A 100 9.87 23.35 -1.47
N THR A 101 11.18 23.55 -1.31
CA THR A 101 12.13 23.84 -2.40
C THR A 101 12.61 22.60 -3.14
N ALA A 102 12.39 21.40 -2.61
CA ALA A 102 12.77 20.12 -3.22
C ALA A 102 11.64 19.47 -4.03
N ILE A 103 10.44 20.07 -4.03
CA ILE A 103 9.27 19.63 -4.79
C ILE A 103 8.78 20.74 -5.73
N THR A 104 8.06 20.38 -6.78
CA THR A 104 7.48 21.36 -7.70
C THR A 104 6.28 22.08 -7.08
N GLY A 105 5.85 23.17 -7.72
CA GLY A 105 4.61 23.86 -7.35
C GLY A 105 3.41 22.91 -7.40
N GLN A 106 3.30 22.13 -8.47
CA GLN A 106 2.18 21.21 -8.72
C GLN A 106 2.09 20.09 -7.68
N VAL A 107 3.23 19.52 -7.26
CA VAL A 107 3.26 18.52 -6.18
C VAL A 107 2.79 19.12 -4.86
N TRP A 108 3.27 20.32 -4.52
CA TRP A 108 2.82 21.03 -3.33
C TRP A 108 1.33 21.36 -3.38
N ASP A 109 0.84 21.91 -4.49
CA ASP A 109 -0.54 22.33 -4.65
C ASP A 109 -1.49 21.13 -4.53
N THR A 110 -1.08 19.96 -5.06
CA THR A 110 -1.84 18.71 -4.90
C THR A 110 -1.99 18.33 -3.43
N LEU A 111 -0.89 18.29 -2.66
CA LEU A 111 -0.92 17.94 -1.24
C LEU A 111 -1.67 18.98 -0.39
N ASN A 112 -1.47 20.26 -0.69
CA ASN A 112 -2.14 21.33 0.03
C ASN A 112 -3.64 21.37 -0.27
N THR A 113 -4.05 21.11 -1.50
CA THR A 113 -5.47 21.00 -1.89
C THR A 113 -6.13 19.83 -1.17
N ALA A 114 -5.51 18.64 -1.20
CA ALA A 114 -6.00 17.48 -0.46
C ALA A 114 -6.18 17.78 1.04
N PHE A 115 -5.22 18.48 1.65
CA PHE A 115 -5.33 18.92 3.05
C PHE A 115 -6.50 19.90 3.27
N GLN A 116 -6.73 20.87 2.40
CA GLN A 116 -7.88 21.79 2.55
C GLN A 116 -9.21 21.07 2.34
N GLU A 117 -9.29 20.11 1.42
CA GLU A 117 -10.47 19.29 1.18
C GLU A 117 -10.80 18.41 2.39
N ILE A 118 -9.80 17.84 3.09
CA ILE A 118 -10.03 17.16 4.38
C ILE A 118 -10.74 18.09 5.37
N ARG A 119 -10.28 19.33 5.50
CA ARG A 119 -10.92 20.29 6.41
C ARG A 119 -12.36 20.63 6.02
N GLN A 120 -12.72 20.47 4.75
CA GLN A 120 -14.11 20.60 4.30
C GLN A 120 -14.92 19.34 4.62
N ILE A 121 -14.35 18.15 4.38
CA ILE A 121 -14.96 16.85 4.74
C ILE A 121 -15.29 16.82 6.24
N GLU A 122 -14.37 17.29 7.09
CA GLU A 122 -14.55 17.32 8.54
C GLU A 122 -15.58 18.35 9.05
N ARG A 123 -16.04 19.28 8.20
CA ARG A 123 -17.11 20.23 8.58
C ARG A 123 -18.49 19.59 8.56
N GLN A 124 -18.65 18.47 7.87
CA GLN A 124 -19.89 17.72 7.83
C GLN A 124 -19.84 16.55 8.83
N PRO A 125 -20.98 16.16 9.43
CA PRO A 125 -21.06 14.95 10.23
C PRO A 125 -20.57 13.74 9.44
N ARG A 126 -19.77 12.86 10.07
CA ARG A 126 -19.25 11.65 9.41
C ARG A 126 -20.34 10.74 8.84
N SER A 127 -21.53 10.76 9.42
CA SER A 127 -22.69 9.99 8.96
C SER A 127 -23.29 10.48 7.64
N GLU A 128 -22.90 11.67 7.16
CA GLU A 128 -23.33 12.20 5.87
C GLU A 128 -22.41 11.77 4.72
N TRP A 129 -21.26 11.15 5.03
CA TRP A 129 -20.31 10.68 4.03
C TRP A 129 -20.49 9.19 3.77
N GLU A 130 -20.71 8.85 2.52
CA GLU A 130 -20.64 7.46 2.07
C GLU A 130 -19.18 7.00 1.99
N THR A 131 -18.87 5.80 2.51
CA THR A 131 -17.51 5.24 2.50
C THR A 131 -16.92 5.22 1.09
N THR A 132 -17.74 4.86 0.09
CA THR A 132 -17.31 4.81 -1.31
C THR A 132 -16.86 6.19 -1.81
N GLU A 133 -17.58 7.26 -1.47
CA GLU A 133 -17.23 8.63 -1.90
C GLU A 133 -15.89 9.08 -1.31
N LEU A 134 -15.68 8.76 -0.03
CA LEU A 134 -14.41 9.01 0.66
C LEU A 134 -13.26 8.23 0.01
N CYS A 135 -13.47 6.95 -0.30
CA CYS A 135 -12.45 6.11 -0.94
C CYS A 135 -12.12 6.58 -2.36
N GLU A 136 -13.13 6.96 -3.15
CA GLU A 136 -12.93 7.55 -4.48
C GLU A 136 -12.19 8.89 -4.40
N TRP A 137 -12.49 9.72 -3.39
CA TRP A 137 -11.76 10.95 -3.14
C TRP A 137 -10.28 10.67 -2.89
N VAL A 138 -9.93 9.73 -2.01
CA VAL A 138 -8.52 9.35 -1.76
C VAL A 138 -7.86 8.85 -3.04
N ALA A 139 -8.53 7.99 -3.81
CA ALA A 139 -8.00 7.46 -5.07
C ALA A 139 -7.68 8.58 -6.07
N ARG A 140 -8.54 9.61 -6.16
CA ARG A 140 -8.28 10.81 -6.98
C ARG A 140 -7.05 11.57 -6.48
N GLN A 141 -6.92 11.82 -5.17
CA GLN A 141 -5.76 12.54 -4.61
C GLN A 141 -4.45 11.79 -4.90
N SER A 142 -4.43 10.48 -4.71
CA SER A 142 -3.24 9.67 -4.99
C SER A 142 -2.89 9.61 -6.48
N ALA A 143 -3.89 9.60 -7.37
CA ALA A 143 -3.67 9.69 -8.81
C ALA A 143 -3.11 11.07 -9.23
N MET A 144 -3.66 12.15 -8.69
CA MET A 144 -3.16 13.51 -8.93
C MET A 144 -1.72 13.67 -8.43
N MET A 145 -1.40 13.13 -7.26
CA MET A 145 -0.05 13.18 -6.71
C MET A 145 0.97 12.50 -7.62
N ARG A 146 0.67 11.27 -8.07
CA ARG A 146 1.53 10.56 -9.03
C ARG A 146 1.67 11.31 -10.35
N GLY A 147 0.56 11.81 -10.89
CA GLY A 147 0.57 12.59 -12.13
C GLY A 147 1.40 13.88 -12.02
N ALA A 148 1.28 14.61 -10.91
CA ALA A 148 2.05 15.83 -10.65
C ALA A 148 3.55 15.52 -10.55
N MET A 149 3.94 14.47 -9.83
CA MET A 149 5.34 14.05 -9.72
C MET A 149 5.91 13.67 -11.08
N ASP A 150 5.22 12.79 -11.81
CA ASP A 150 5.70 12.28 -13.09
C ASP A 150 5.81 13.38 -14.14
N ALA A 151 4.86 14.32 -14.18
CA ALA A 151 4.82 15.37 -15.19
C ALA A 151 5.79 16.52 -14.91
N THR A 152 6.15 16.80 -13.66
CA THR A 152 6.82 18.08 -13.31
C THR A 152 8.16 17.94 -12.60
N MET A 153 8.44 16.84 -11.91
CA MET A 153 9.71 16.70 -11.19
C MET A 153 10.84 16.29 -12.13
N LEU A 154 11.99 16.96 -11.99
CA LEU A 154 13.24 16.53 -12.61
C LEU A 154 13.59 15.12 -12.14
N ARG A 155 14.18 14.28 -13.00
CA ARG A 155 14.62 12.92 -12.67
C ARG A 155 15.95 12.95 -11.89
N ASN A 156 15.91 13.55 -10.72
CA ASN A 156 17.00 13.63 -9.75
C ASN A 156 16.77 12.71 -8.55
N ASP A 157 17.70 12.73 -7.60
CA ASP A 157 17.59 12.05 -6.31
C ASP A 157 16.24 12.25 -5.62
N GLY A 158 15.72 13.48 -5.58
CA GLY A 158 14.42 13.76 -4.97
C GLY A 158 13.27 12.98 -5.61
N PHE A 159 13.19 12.95 -6.95
CA PHE A 159 12.22 12.13 -7.67
C PHE A 159 12.41 10.64 -7.38
N PHE A 160 13.66 10.16 -7.34
CA PHE A 160 13.93 8.75 -7.06
C PHE A 160 13.59 8.36 -5.62
N PHE A 161 13.85 9.21 -4.63
CA PHE A 161 13.48 8.95 -3.23
C PHE A 161 11.96 8.89 -3.04
N MET A 162 11.20 9.80 -3.66
CA MET A 162 9.74 9.74 -3.59
C MET A 162 9.21 8.45 -4.23
N ASN A 163 9.68 8.09 -5.44
CA ASN A 163 9.20 6.87 -6.08
C ASN A 163 9.68 5.58 -5.38
N LEU A 164 10.84 5.60 -4.74
CA LEU A 164 11.28 4.51 -3.86
C LEU A 164 10.32 4.35 -2.67
N GLY A 165 9.90 5.45 -2.05
CA GLY A 165 8.89 5.46 -0.99
C GLY A 165 7.59 4.83 -1.46
N TYR A 166 7.05 5.26 -2.60
CA TYR A 166 5.87 4.65 -3.22
C TYR A 166 6.03 3.15 -3.45
N ALA A 167 7.16 2.74 -4.02
CA ALA A 167 7.40 1.35 -4.39
C ALA A 167 7.47 0.43 -3.16
N LEU A 168 8.20 0.82 -2.12
CA LEU A 168 8.33 0.01 -0.90
C LEU A 168 7.02 -0.03 -0.11
N GLU A 169 6.32 1.10 0.01
CA GLU A 169 5.03 1.13 0.70
C GLU A 169 3.97 0.32 -0.07
N ARG A 170 4.00 0.34 -1.40
CA ARG A 170 3.12 -0.50 -2.23
C ARG A 170 3.41 -1.98 -2.08
N ALA A 171 4.68 -2.37 -2.02
CA ALA A 171 5.06 -3.77 -1.82
C ALA A 171 4.49 -4.32 -0.50
N ASP A 172 4.72 -3.61 0.61
CA ASP A 172 4.19 -3.97 1.93
C ASP A 172 2.65 -3.99 1.93
N ASN A 173 2.02 -2.93 1.43
CA ASN A 173 0.55 -2.82 1.43
C ASN A 173 -0.16 -3.81 0.51
N THR A 174 0.40 -4.11 -0.67
CA THR A 174 -0.15 -5.16 -1.53
C THR A 174 -0.07 -6.50 -0.81
N ALA A 175 1.06 -6.83 -0.16
CA ALA A 175 1.20 -8.08 0.57
C ALA A 175 0.13 -8.21 1.67
N ARG A 176 -0.04 -7.16 2.48
CA ARG A 176 -1.09 -7.08 3.51
C ARG A 176 -2.50 -7.21 2.95
N LEU A 177 -2.78 -6.55 1.81
CA LEU A 177 -4.09 -6.64 1.15
C LEU A 177 -4.37 -8.05 0.63
N ILE A 178 -3.37 -8.76 0.09
CA ILE A 178 -3.51 -10.18 -0.30
C ILE A 178 -3.77 -11.03 0.95
N ASP A 179 -3.07 -10.75 2.05
CA ASP A 179 -3.15 -11.49 3.30
C ASP A 179 -4.52 -11.37 4.01
N VAL A 180 -5.31 -10.35 3.66
CA VAL A 180 -6.76 -10.26 4.01
C VAL A 180 -7.48 -11.56 3.63
N LYS A 181 -7.07 -12.25 2.56
CA LYS A 181 -7.64 -13.55 2.15
C LYS A 181 -7.57 -14.58 3.28
N TYR A 182 -6.46 -14.63 4.01
CA TYR A 182 -6.26 -15.55 5.13
C TYR A 182 -7.21 -15.21 6.28
N PHE A 183 -7.29 -13.93 6.66
CA PHE A 183 -8.05 -13.51 7.84
C PHE A 183 -9.57 -13.35 7.61
N VAL A 184 -10.00 -12.86 6.44
CA VAL A 184 -11.42 -12.57 6.16
C VAL A 184 -12.09 -13.71 5.38
N LEU A 185 -11.35 -14.41 4.51
CA LEU A 185 -11.97 -15.09 3.36
C LEU A 185 -11.76 -16.61 3.32
N LEU A 186 -11.07 -17.22 4.30
CA LEU A 186 -10.93 -18.68 4.41
C LEU A 186 -11.47 -19.23 5.75
N PRO A 187 -12.81 -19.35 5.92
CA PRO A 187 -13.40 -19.93 7.13
C PRO A 187 -13.09 -21.43 7.31
N SER A 188 -12.83 -22.18 6.23
CA SER A 188 -12.37 -23.57 6.27
C SER A 188 -11.63 -23.97 4.99
N VAL A 189 -10.69 -24.92 5.09
CA VAL A 189 -9.95 -25.51 3.95
C VAL A 189 -10.90 -26.13 2.92
N GLU A 190 -12.09 -26.56 3.34
CA GLU A 190 -13.12 -27.17 2.49
C GLU A 190 -13.77 -26.19 1.51
N MET A 191 -13.64 -24.88 1.72
CA MET A 191 -14.22 -23.85 0.83
C MET A 191 -13.27 -23.34 -0.26
N VAL A 192 -12.02 -23.81 -0.29
CA VAL A 192 -11.04 -23.47 -1.34
C VAL A 192 -11.52 -23.96 -2.70
N GLY A 193 -11.51 -23.09 -3.72
CA GLY A 193 -11.95 -23.41 -5.08
C GLY A 193 -13.47 -23.40 -5.30
N THR A 194 -14.27 -22.99 -4.30
CA THR A 194 -15.73 -22.83 -4.43
C THR A 194 -16.11 -21.51 -5.12
N GLY A 195 -17.39 -21.36 -5.52
CA GLY A 195 -17.90 -20.10 -6.05
C GLY A 195 -17.80 -18.91 -5.07
N PHE A 196 -17.82 -19.19 -3.77
CA PHE A 196 -17.63 -18.20 -2.71
C PHE A 196 -16.17 -17.71 -2.68
N ASP A 197 -15.20 -18.63 -2.74
CA ASP A 197 -13.77 -18.33 -2.85
C ASP A 197 -13.48 -17.42 -4.06
N ASN A 198 -14.08 -17.75 -5.21
CA ASN A 198 -13.96 -16.94 -6.42
C ASN A 198 -14.55 -15.53 -6.25
N TYR A 199 -15.70 -15.37 -5.61
CA TYR A 199 -16.29 -14.04 -5.37
C TYR A 199 -15.37 -13.16 -4.51
N GLN A 200 -14.83 -13.72 -3.44
CA GLN A 200 -13.95 -13.01 -2.51
C GLN A 200 -12.67 -12.51 -3.19
N TRP A 201 -12.10 -13.34 -4.07
CA TRP A 201 -11.01 -12.94 -4.93
C TRP A 201 -11.37 -11.79 -5.89
N GLN A 202 -12.60 -11.75 -6.40
CA GLN A 202 -13.07 -10.63 -7.22
C GLN A 202 -13.18 -9.33 -6.41
N VAL A 203 -13.63 -9.39 -5.16
CA VAL A 203 -13.67 -8.23 -4.27
C VAL A 203 -12.26 -7.64 -4.10
N LEU A 204 -11.27 -8.50 -3.84
CA LEU A 204 -9.87 -8.10 -3.70
C LEU A 204 -9.31 -7.49 -4.99
N LEU A 205 -9.56 -8.11 -6.15
CA LEU A 205 -9.15 -7.56 -7.45
C LEU A 205 -9.80 -6.20 -7.75
N ARG A 206 -11.06 -5.98 -7.34
CA ARG A 206 -11.75 -4.70 -7.51
C ARG A 206 -11.18 -3.63 -6.59
N ALA A 207 -10.94 -3.98 -5.33
CA ALA A 207 -10.31 -3.07 -4.37
C ALA A 207 -8.88 -2.67 -4.76
N LEU A 208 -8.14 -3.56 -5.44
CA LEU A 208 -6.85 -3.24 -6.05
C LEU A 208 -6.96 -2.57 -7.42
N GLN A 209 -8.17 -2.22 -7.88
CA GLN A 209 -8.47 -1.68 -9.22
C GLN A 209 -7.87 -2.52 -10.38
N SER A 210 -7.64 -3.80 -10.12
CA SER A 210 -6.91 -4.69 -11.03
C SER A 210 -7.82 -5.73 -11.68
N TYR A 211 -9.13 -5.73 -11.38
CA TYR A 211 -10.11 -6.66 -11.94
C TYR A 211 -10.08 -6.74 -13.47
N ARG A 212 -10.11 -5.61 -14.17
CA ARG A 212 -10.10 -5.61 -15.64
C ARG A 212 -8.74 -6.00 -16.20
N ALA A 213 -7.66 -5.55 -15.57
CA ALA A 213 -6.29 -5.91 -15.97
C ALA A 213 -6.03 -7.42 -15.80
N PHE A 214 -6.55 -8.03 -14.74
CA PHE A 214 -6.51 -9.48 -14.53
C PHE A 214 -7.15 -10.23 -15.70
N HIS A 215 -8.38 -9.84 -16.07
CA HIS A 215 -9.11 -10.50 -17.16
C HIS A 215 -8.41 -10.36 -18.50
N TRP A 216 -7.76 -9.22 -18.77
CA TRP A 216 -6.93 -9.07 -19.97
C TRP A 216 -5.68 -9.95 -19.96
N ALA A 217 -5.05 -10.15 -18.81
CA ALA A 217 -3.81 -10.90 -18.70
C ALA A 217 -4.02 -12.43 -18.74
N TYR A 218 -5.09 -12.95 -18.11
CA TYR A 218 -5.27 -14.41 -17.95
C TYR A 218 -6.48 -14.97 -18.70
N GLY A 219 -7.51 -14.17 -18.97
CA GLY A 219 -8.78 -14.63 -19.51
C GLY A 219 -9.45 -15.77 -18.70
N GLY A 220 -10.60 -16.21 -19.21
CA GLY A 220 -11.34 -17.35 -18.67
C GLY A 220 -11.71 -17.21 -17.19
N ASP A 221 -11.73 -18.35 -16.50
CA ASP A 221 -12.12 -18.40 -15.09
C ASP A 221 -11.06 -17.84 -14.16
N ILE A 222 -11.54 -17.24 -13.07
CA ILE A 222 -10.74 -16.74 -11.96
C ILE A 222 -10.36 -17.94 -11.08
N THR A 223 -9.06 -18.15 -10.87
CA THR A 223 -8.55 -19.19 -9.97
C THR A 223 -7.54 -18.59 -9.01
N ALA A 224 -7.39 -19.20 -7.82
CA ALA A 224 -6.42 -18.77 -6.82
C ALA A 224 -5.00 -18.69 -7.40
N SER A 225 -4.57 -19.70 -8.16
CA SER A 225 -3.25 -19.73 -8.80
C SER A 225 -3.02 -18.56 -9.76
N LYS A 226 -4.01 -18.21 -10.59
CA LYS A 226 -3.90 -17.06 -11.51
C LYS A 226 -3.80 -15.74 -10.74
N ILE A 227 -4.50 -15.62 -9.61
CA ILE A 227 -4.50 -14.38 -8.82
C ILE A 227 -3.19 -14.22 -8.06
N VAL A 228 -2.71 -15.30 -7.43
CA VAL A 228 -1.40 -15.33 -6.79
C VAL A 228 -0.32 -14.96 -7.81
N ASP A 229 -0.33 -15.57 -9.00
CA ASP A 229 0.57 -15.18 -10.08
C ASP A 229 0.43 -13.68 -10.41
N PHE A 230 -0.79 -13.19 -10.63
CA PHE A 230 -1.03 -11.81 -11.03
C PHE A 230 -0.64 -10.75 -9.99
N LEU A 231 -0.87 -11.02 -8.71
CA LEU A 231 -0.65 -10.07 -7.63
C LEU A 231 0.71 -10.23 -6.95
N ILE A 232 1.42 -11.35 -7.16
CA ILE A 232 2.74 -11.57 -6.59
C ILE A 232 3.81 -11.52 -7.68
N LEU A 233 3.70 -12.36 -8.70
CA LEU A 233 4.81 -12.68 -9.62
C LEU A 233 4.75 -11.90 -10.93
N ASN A 234 3.57 -11.53 -11.42
CA ASN A 234 3.40 -10.94 -12.74
C ASN A 234 3.90 -9.48 -12.79
N PRO A 235 4.98 -9.18 -13.54
CA PRO A 235 5.55 -7.83 -13.58
C PRO A 235 4.69 -6.81 -14.34
N ALA A 236 3.76 -7.25 -15.19
CA ALA A 236 2.85 -6.37 -15.92
C ALA A 236 1.72 -5.83 -15.04
N SER A 237 1.41 -6.50 -13.92
CA SER A 237 0.49 -6.01 -12.91
C SER A 237 1.11 -4.82 -12.15
N PRO A 238 0.56 -3.59 -12.22
CA PRO A 238 1.21 -2.41 -11.65
C PRO A 238 1.33 -2.40 -10.12
N ARG A 239 0.60 -3.30 -9.46
CA ARG A 239 0.57 -3.46 -8.00
C ARG A 239 1.15 -4.78 -7.52
N SER A 240 1.64 -5.65 -8.40
CA SER A 240 2.24 -6.90 -7.94
C SER A 240 3.48 -6.67 -7.10
N LEU A 241 3.78 -7.64 -6.21
CA LEU A 241 5.00 -7.60 -5.41
C LEU A 241 6.24 -7.50 -6.29
N MET A 242 6.30 -8.27 -7.38
CA MET A 242 7.34 -8.19 -8.40
C MET A 242 7.45 -6.79 -9.03
N SER A 243 6.34 -6.19 -9.47
CA SER A 243 6.36 -4.86 -10.11
C SER A 243 6.82 -3.78 -9.14
N ALA A 244 6.34 -3.82 -7.89
CA ALA A 244 6.76 -2.92 -6.83
C ALA A 244 8.25 -3.06 -6.53
N MET A 245 8.77 -4.29 -6.44
CA MET A 245 10.18 -4.55 -6.16
C MET A 245 11.11 -4.17 -7.31
N ARG A 246 10.71 -4.41 -8.56
CA ARG A 246 11.46 -3.94 -9.73
C ARG A 246 11.54 -2.40 -9.76
N LYS A 247 10.46 -1.70 -9.40
CA LYS A 247 10.47 -0.23 -9.26
C LYS A 247 11.38 0.23 -8.12
N ALA A 248 11.30 -0.41 -6.95
CA ALA A 248 12.16 -0.08 -5.81
C ALA A 248 13.64 -0.25 -6.19
N LEU A 249 14.00 -1.38 -6.79
CA LEU A 249 15.35 -1.63 -7.29
C LEU A 249 15.78 -0.56 -8.30
N HIS A 250 14.94 -0.25 -9.30
CA HIS A 250 15.25 0.78 -10.28
C HIS A 250 15.57 2.12 -9.63
N HIS A 251 14.77 2.58 -8.67
CA HIS A 251 15.02 3.85 -7.99
C HIS A 251 16.24 3.80 -7.07
N LEU A 252 16.49 2.67 -6.39
CA LEU A 252 17.71 2.46 -5.61
C LEU A 252 18.97 2.52 -6.46
N GLU A 253 18.97 1.92 -7.65
CA GLU A 253 20.12 1.98 -8.55
C GLU A 253 20.36 3.39 -9.08
N ASN A 254 19.30 4.12 -9.41
CA ASN A 254 19.43 5.51 -9.84
C ASN A 254 19.91 6.43 -8.72
N ILE A 255 19.47 6.21 -7.48
CA ILE A 255 20.00 6.91 -6.29
C ILE A 255 21.49 6.63 -6.15
N ALA A 256 21.91 5.36 -6.24
CA ALA A 256 23.34 5.00 -6.17
C ALA A 256 24.17 5.69 -7.26
N ARG A 257 23.72 5.64 -8.52
CA ARG A 257 24.40 6.31 -9.64
C ARG A 257 24.46 7.83 -9.45
N PHE A 258 23.40 8.45 -8.95
CA PHE A 258 23.36 9.89 -8.69
C PHE A 258 24.41 10.31 -7.66
N TYR A 259 24.73 9.45 -6.69
CA TYR A 259 25.76 9.70 -5.67
C TYR A 259 27.13 9.05 -5.98
N GLY A 260 27.38 8.68 -7.25
CA GLY A 260 28.69 8.27 -7.73
C GLY A 260 29.01 6.78 -7.66
N ASP A 261 28.05 5.93 -7.24
CA ASP A 261 28.18 4.46 -7.36
C ASP A 261 27.58 4.00 -8.70
N GLU A 262 28.37 4.09 -9.77
CA GLU A 262 27.95 3.73 -11.14
C GLU A 262 27.48 2.28 -11.26
N GLY A 263 28.13 1.37 -10.52
CA GLY A 263 27.80 -0.05 -10.48
C GLY A 263 26.55 -0.35 -9.63
N ALA A 264 26.08 0.61 -8.85
CA ALA A 264 24.98 0.44 -7.90
C ALA A 264 25.22 -0.82 -7.04
N THR A 265 26.43 -0.98 -6.51
CA THR A 265 26.89 -2.18 -5.80
C THR A 265 26.78 -2.06 -4.28
N GLY A 266 26.22 -0.96 -3.79
CA GLY A 266 25.90 -0.77 -2.37
C GLY A 266 25.03 -1.90 -1.78
N PRO A 267 25.11 -2.11 -0.45
CA PRO A 267 24.42 -3.20 0.23
C PRO A 267 22.89 -3.15 0.06
N VAL A 268 22.31 -1.95 -0.02
CA VAL A 268 20.87 -1.76 -0.21
C VAL A 268 20.42 -2.26 -1.59
N GLN A 269 21.18 -1.94 -2.64
CA GLN A 269 20.93 -2.38 -4.00
C GLN A 269 21.08 -3.89 -4.13
N LEU A 270 22.13 -4.46 -3.52
CA LEU A 270 22.34 -5.91 -3.53
C LEU A 270 21.20 -6.66 -2.84
N ARG A 271 20.70 -6.16 -1.70
CA ARG A 271 19.52 -6.74 -1.03
C ARG A 271 18.28 -6.66 -1.92
N ALA A 272 18.01 -5.50 -2.52
CA ALA A 272 16.86 -5.34 -3.43
C ALA A 272 16.96 -6.25 -4.66
N ARG A 273 18.15 -6.42 -5.26
CA ARG A 273 18.39 -7.38 -6.35
C ARG A 273 18.12 -8.82 -5.92
N GLY A 274 18.56 -9.19 -4.71
CA GLY A 274 18.30 -10.50 -4.12
C GLY A 274 16.81 -10.79 -4.07
N LEU A 275 16.01 -9.87 -3.51
CA LEU A 275 14.55 -10.02 -3.41
C LEU A 275 13.86 -10.08 -4.79
N VAL A 276 14.28 -9.23 -5.74
CA VAL A 276 13.74 -9.30 -7.12
C VAL A 276 14.07 -10.65 -7.75
N ARG A 277 15.30 -11.14 -7.61
CA ARG A 277 15.72 -12.43 -8.16
C ARG A 277 14.97 -13.59 -7.54
N GLU A 278 14.75 -13.56 -6.23
CA GLU A 278 13.98 -14.56 -5.51
C GLU A 278 12.55 -14.65 -6.06
N LEU A 279 11.86 -13.52 -6.17
CA LEU A 279 10.52 -13.47 -6.76
C LEU A 279 10.52 -13.95 -8.23
N ASP A 280 11.58 -13.66 -8.99
CA ASP A 280 11.66 -14.01 -10.42
C ASP A 280 11.83 -15.52 -10.64
N GLN A 281 12.43 -16.19 -9.64
CA GLN A 281 12.67 -17.63 -9.65
C GLN A 281 11.56 -18.43 -8.98
N THR A 282 10.68 -17.77 -8.23
CA THR A 282 9.57 -18.39 -7.50
C THR A 282 8.45 -18.79 -8.46
N GLN A 283 7.90 -19.98 -8.27
CA GLN A 283 6.70 -20.45 -8.93
C GLN A 283 5.49 -20.43 -7.99
N VAL A 284 4.29 -20.29 -8.57
CA VAL A 284 3.03 -20.27 -7.82
C VAL A 284 2.85 -21.51 -6.94
N THR A 285 3.30 -22.69 -7.39
CA THR A 285 3.23 -23.93 -6.61
C THR A 285 4.05 -23.85 -5.34
N GLU A 286 5.25 -23.26 -5.40
CA GLU A 286 6.14 -23.11 -4.23
C GLU A 286 5.52 -22.17 -3.18
N ILE A 287 4.80 -21.13 -3.62
CA ILE A 287 4.05 -20.23 -2.72
C ILE A 287 2.93 -20.99 -1.99
N PHE A 288 2.23 -21.88 -2.69
CA PHE A 288 1.18 -22.69 -2.05
C PHE A 288 1.76 -23.77 -1.13
N ASP A 289 2.91 -24.35 -1.48
CA ASP A 289 3.60 -25.34 -0.65
C ASP A 289 4.18 -24.73 0.63
N GLU A 290 4.69 -23.49 0.57
CA GLU A 290 5.09 -22.70 1.76
C GLU A 290 3.88 -22.27 2.61
N GLY A 291 2.76 -21.99 1.94
CA GLY A 291 1.59 -21.33 2.52
C GLY A 291 1.57 -19.84 2.17
N LEU A 292 0.43 -19.37 1.66
CA LEU A 292 0.32 -17.99 1.16
C LEU A 292 0.54 -16.96 2.28
N HIS A 293 0.02 -17.22 3.48
CA HIS A 293 0.15 -16.30 4.61
C HIS A 293 1.60 -16.22 5.10
N GLU A 294 2.26 -17.38 5.19
CA GLU A 294 3.65 -17.54 5.60
C GLU A 294 4.58 -16.82 4.62
N PHE A 295 4.38 -17.04 3.31
CA PHE A 295 5.10 -16.33 2.25
C PHE A 295 4.93 -14.81 2.37
N LEU A 296 3.70 -14.32 2.51
CA LEU A 296 3.42 -12.88 2.61
C LEU A 296 4.00 -12.26 3.88
N THR A 297 3.94 -12.96 5.01
CA THR A 297 4.52 -12.54 6.29
C THR A 297 6.03 -12.40 6.19
N ARG A 298 6.71 -13.39 5.60
CA ARG A 298 8.14 -13.34 5.33
C ARG A 298 8.50 -12.16 4.40
N PHE A 299 7.76 -12.00 3.31
CA PHE A 299 7.96 -10.90 2.37
C PHE A 299 7.79 -9.52 3.05
N ILE A 300 6.78 -9.34 3.90
CA ILE A 300 6.57 -8.12 4.69
C ILE A 300 7.81 -7.82 5.56
N GLY A 301 8.37 -8.85 6.20
CA GLY A 301 9.63 -8.74 6.96
C GLY A 301 10.80 -8.28 6.07
N ASP A 302 10.97 -8.90 4.90
CA ASP A 302 12.02 -8.56 3.94
C ASP A 302 11.93 -7.10 3.45
N ILE A 303 10.71 -6.59 3.22
CA ILE A 303 10.47 -5.19 2.86
C ILE A 303 10.77 -4.26 4.03
N GLY A 304 10.39 -4.63 5.25
CA GLY A 304 10.71 -3.91 6.48
C GLY A 304 12.23 -3.74 6.65
N ASP A 305 12.97 -4.83 6.47
CA ASP A 305 14.43 -4.84 6.54
C ASP A 305 15.07 -3.95 5.46
N LEU A 306 14.60 -4.06 4.22
CA LEU A 306 15.09 -3.22 3.12
C LEU A 306 14.81 -1.74 3.39
N ALA A 307 13.60 -1.39 3.87
CA ALA A 307 13.28 -0.03 4.27
C ALA A 307 14.17 0.48 5.41
N GLY A 308 14.48 -0.38 6.40
CA GLY A 308 15.43 -0.06 7.46
C GLY A 308 16.85 0.16 6.95
N MET A 309 17.28 -0.61 5.94
CA MET A 309 18.56 -0.39 5.25
C MET A 309 18.57 0.95 4.50
N VAL A 310 17.48 1.29 3.79
CA VAL A 310 17.33 2.61 3.15
C VAL A 310 17.44 3.72 4.17
N GLN A 311 16.74 3.61 5.31
CA GLN A 311 16.81 4.60 6.38
C GLN A 311 18.26 4.82 6.83
N ARG A 312 19.00 3.75 7.16
CA ARG A 312 20.37 3.84 7.67
C ARG A 312 21.40 4.33 6.66
N ASN A 313 21.23 3.99 5.37
CA ASN A 313 22.22 4.32 4.34
C ASN A 313 21.95 5.67 3.67
N TYR A 314 20.68 6.08 3.61
CA TYR A 314 20.26 7.24 2.83
C TYR A 314 19.50 8.31 3.61
N LEU A 315 18.88 8.02 4.76
CA LEU A 315 17.93 8.96 5.38
C LEU A 315 18.35 9.43 6.78
N SER A 316 19.16 8.65 7.51
CA SER A 316 19.72 9.05 8.80
C SER A 316 20.87 10.05 8.61
N GLY A 317 20.58 11.32 8.87
CA GLY A 317 21.54 12.42 8.81
C GLY A 317 22.46 12.52 10.03
N ASP A 318 23.03 11.40 10.50
CA ASP A 318 24.05 11.48 11.55
C ASP A 318 25.33 12.10 10.96
N ALA A 319 25.56 13.35 11.36
CA ALA A 319 26.82 14.04 11.14
C ALA A 319 27.94 13.21 11.79
N ARG A 320 28.86 12.68 10.97
CA ARG A 320 30.23 12.44 11.43
C ARG A 320 31.08 13.62 11.01
#